data_AF-A0A1Q3BUZ4-F1
#
_entry.id   AF-A0A1Q3BUZ4-F1
#
_cell.length_a   1.000
_cell.length_b   1.000
_cell.length_c   1.000
_cell.angle_alpha   90.00
_cell.angle_beta   90.00
_cell.angle_gamma   90.00
#
_symmetry.space_group_name_H-M   'P 1'
#
loop_
_entity.id
_entity.type
_entity.pdbx_description
1 polymer ?
#
loop_
_entity_poly.entity_id
_entity_poly.type
_entity_poly.pdbx_seq_one_letter_code
_entity_poly.pdbx_strand_id
1 'polypeptide(L)'
;VLDVKLHLSAKKLRHTIDEDNVASNEERITALIFLRYHIDDDLKYEYLTVKNLLELWQNLNDRFEHLKTVVLPKALNDWSQLRFQDFKTVSEYNSTLFKIVS
;
A
#
# COMPACT_ATOMS: atom_id res chain seq x y z
N VAL A 1 10.04 3.50 -0.26
CA VAL A 1 9.37 2.19 -0.42
C VAL A 1 9.72 1.66 -1.80
N LEU A 2 10.38 0.50 -1.88
CA LEU A 2 10.69 -0.15 -3.17
C LEU A 2 9.43 -0.83 -3.69
N ASP A 3 9.18 -0.79 -5.00
CA ASP A 3 8.07 -1.53 -5.62
C ASP A 3 8.15 -3.02 -5.23
N VAL A 4 7.10 -3.54 -4.61
CA VAL A 4 7.04 -4.92 -4.10
C VAL A 4 7.24 -5.93 -5.22
N LYS A 5 6.63 -5.71 -6.39
CA LYS A 5 6.78 -6.60 -7.56
C LYS A 5 8.22 -6.58 -8.06
N LEU A 6 8.88 -5.42 -8.04
CA LEU A 6 10.29 -5.30 -8.42
C LEU A 6 11.20 -6.03 -7.43
N HIS A 7 10.95 -5.93 -6.12
CA HIS A 7 11.70 -6.66 -5.11
C HIS A 7 11.54 -8.18 -5.28
N LEU A 8 10.31 -8.66 -5.44
CA LEU A 8 10.04 -10.08 -5.68
C LEU A 8 10.70 -10.54 -6.99
N SER A 9 10.70 -9.71 -8.04
CA SER A 9 11.39 -10.01 -9.30
C SER A 9 12.90 -10.21 -9.09
N ALA A 10 13.55 -9.30 -8.35
CA ALA A 10 14.96 -9.38 -8.03
C ALA A 10 15.30 -10.65 -7.21
N LYS A 11 14.36 -11.11 -6.40
CA LYS A 11 14.46 -12.35 -5.61
C LYS A 11 14.04 -13.61 -6.38
N LYS A 12 13.61 -13.50 -7.64
CA LYS A 12 13.00 -14.59 -8.43
C LYS A 12 11.77 -15.21 -7.76
N LEU A 13 11.02 -14.39 -7.01
CA LEU A 13 9.79 -14.76 -6.30
C LEU A 13 8.56 -14.06 -6.90
N ARG A 14 8.65 -13.41 -8.06
CA ARG A 14 7.50 -12.71 -8.63
C ARG A 14 6.34 -13.65 -8.97
N HIS A 15 6.63 -14.88 -9.38
CA HIS A 15 5.59 -15.85 -9.70
C HIS A 15 4.74 -16.23 -8.49
N THR A 16 5.22 -16.05 -7.25
CA THR A 16 4.50 -16.50 -6.05
C THR A 16 3.20 -15.72 -5.79
N ILE A 17 3.00 -14.57 -6.44
CA ILE A 17 1.80 -13.73 -6.31
C ILE A 17 0.84 -13.88 -7.49
N ASP A 18 1.13 -14.76 -8.45
CA ASP A 18 0.24 -15.07 -9.57
C ASP A 18 -0.76 -16.17 -9.16
N GLU A 19 -2.00 -16.15 -9.66
CA GLU A 19 -3.07 -17.06 -9.20
C GLU A 19 -2.76 -18.54 -9.43
N ASP A 20 -2.23 -18.89 -10.61
CA ASP A 20 -1.93 -20.27 -11.02
C ASP A 20 -0.45 -20.66 -10.77
N ASN A 21 0.18 -20.06 -9.76
CA ASN A 21 1.60 -20.29 -9.51
C ASN A 21 1.89 -21.73 -9.01
N VAL A 22 2.99 -22.28 -9.50
CA VAL A 22 3.56 -23.57 -9.05
C VAL A 22 4.68 -23.37 -8.03
N ALA A 23 4.65 -22.26 -7.28
CA ALA A 23 5.70 -21.94 -6.32
C ALA A 23 5.76 -22.97 -5.18
N SER A 24 6.98 -23.23 -4.71
CA SER A 24 7.17 -24.11 -3.56
C SER A 24 6.61 -23.47 -2.28
N ASN A 25 6.33 -24.28 -1.26
CA ASN A 25 5.93 -23.77 0.05
C ASN A 25 7.00 -22.84 0.66
N GLU A 26 8.28 -23.11 0.45
CA GLU A 26 9.39 -22.28 0.94
C GLU A 26 9.42 -20.90 0.26
N GLU A 27 9.20 -20.86 -1.07
CA GLU A 27 9.09 -19.61 -1.82
C GLU A 27 7.91 -18.78 -1.32
N ARG A 28 6.76 -19.42 -1.13
CA ARG A 28 5.53 -18.78 -0.62
C ARG A 28 5.73 -18.22 0.79
N ILE A 29 6.35 -18.97 1.69
CA ILE A 29 6.64 -18.51 3.06
C ILE A 29 7.62 -17.35 3.03
N THR A 30 8.67 -17.43 2.20
CA THR A 30 9.68 -16.36 2.07
C THR A 30 9.05 -15.06 1.61
N ALA A 31 8.22 -15.10 0.56
CA ALA A 31 7.50 -13.93 0.07
C ALA A 31 6.47 -13.41 1.08
N LEU A 32 5.80 -14.30 1.82
CA LEU A 32 4.83 -13.92 2.86
C LEU A 32 5.49 -13.16 4.02
N ILE A 33 6.64 -13.65 4.50
CA ILE A 33 7.43 -12.97 5.54
C ILE A 33 7.86 -11.59 5.04
N PHE A 34 8.33 -11.50 3.79
CA PHE A 34 8.71 -10.23 3.18
C PHE A 34 7.53 -9.24 3.17
N LEU A 35 6.35 -9.63 2.67
CA LEU A 35 5.18 -8.76 2.65
C LEU A 35 4.81 -8.30 4.07
N ARG A 36 4.68 -9.25 5.01
CA ARG A 36 4.31 -8.94 6.40
C ARG A 36 5.30 -8.01 7.10
N TYR A 37 6.59 -8.10 6.76
CA TYR A 37 7.60 -7.23 7.34
C TYR A 37 7.47 -5.77 6.85
N HIS A 38 7.02 -5.58 5.61
CA HIS A 38 7.05 -4.29 4.92
C HIS A 38 5.71 -3.57 4.78
N ILE A 39 4.58 -4.19 5.15
CA ILE A 39 3.29 -3.49 5.25
C ILE A 39 3.22 -2.63 6.53
N ASP A 40 2.28 -1.70 6.55
CA ASP A 40 2.01 -0.85 7.72
C ASP A 40 1.54 -1.67 8.93
N ASP A 41 1.85 -1.21 10.15
CA ASP A 41 1.56 -1.96 11.38
C ASP A 41 0.06 -2.17 11.61
N ASP A 42 -0.80 -1.23 11.22
CA ASP A 42 -2.25 -1.40 11.31
C ASP A 42 -2.73 -2.50 10.34
N LEU A 43 -2.15 -2.53 9.13
CA LEU A 43 -2.42 -3.59 8.16
C LEU A 43 -1.86 -4.95 8.62
N LYS A 44 -0.74 -4.99 9.34
CA LYS A 44 -0.23 -6.24 9.93
C LYS A 44 -1.21 -6.82 10.93
N TYR A 45 -1.83 -5.96 11.76
CA TYR A 45 -2.83 -6.40 12.72
C TYR A 45 -4.08 -6.93 12.02
N GLU A 46 -4.59 -6.20 11.04
CA GLU A 46 -5.78 -6.58 10.27
C GLU A 46 -5.61 -7.94 9.56
N TYR A 47 -4.44 -8.16 8.95
CA TYR A 47 -4.17 -9.37 8.17
C TYR A 47 -3.32 -10.42 8.90
N LEU A 48 -3.21 -10.35 10.23
CA LEU A 48 -2.34 -11.24 11.02
C LEU A 48 -2.67 -12.73 10.80
N THR A 49 -3.95 -13.06 10.64
CA THR A 49 -4.48 -14.41 10.51
C THR A 49 -4.37 -14.99 9.09
N VAL A 50 -4.14 -14.14 8.07
CA VAL A 50 -4.06 -14.55 6.66
C VAL A 50 -2.74 -15.26 6.39
N LYS A 51 -2.76 -16.59 6.37
CA LYS A 51 -1.55 -17.43 6.16
C LYS A 51 -1.24 -17.69 4.69
N ASN A 52 -2.20 -17.46 3.80
CA ASN A 52 -2.00 -17.64 2.37
C ASN A 52 -1.40 -16.36 1.77
N LEU A 53 -0.27 -16.51 1.06
CA LEU A 53 0.42 -15.41 0.40
C LEU A 53 -0.45 -14.72 -0.66
N LEU A 54 -1.12 -15.51 -1.50
CA LEU A 54 -1.91 -14.99 -2.61
C LEU A 54 -3.11 -14.20 -2.09
N GLU A 55 -3.79 -14.73 -1.07
CA GLU A 55 -4.90 -14.06 -0.40
C GLU A 55 -4.45 -12.72 0.22
N LEU A 56 -3.32 -12.72 0.94
CA LEU A 56 -2.77 -11.48 1.51
C LEU A 56 -2.46 -10.46 0.41
N TRP A 57 -1.80 -10.90 -0.66
CA TRP A 57 -1.43 -10.04 -1.78
C TRP A 57 -2.66 -9.44 -2.49
N GLN A 58 -3.67 -10.25 -2.78
CA GLN A 58 -4.92 -9.80 -3.41
C GLN A 58 -5.65 -8.79 -2.52
N ASN A 59 -5.82 -9.09 -1.22
CA ASN A 59 -6.47 -8.17 -0.28
C ASN A 59 -5.76 -6.81 -0.21
N LEU A 60 -4.43 -6.81 -0.14
CA LEU A 60 -3.63 -5.57 -0.12
C LEU A 60 -3.76 -4.79 -1.43
N ASN A 61 -3.69 -5.50 -2.57
CA ASN A 61 -3.80 -4.89 -3.89
C ASN A 61 -5.20 -4.27 -4.10
N ASP A 62 -6.26 -5.00 -3.77
CA ASP A 62 -7.64 -4.54 -3.91
C ASP A 62 -7.92 -3.31 -3.04
N ARG A 63 -7.47 -3.33 -1.79
CA ARG A 63 -7.55 -2.18 -0.89
C ARG A 63 -6.81 -0.97 -1.49
N PHE A 64 -5.61 -1.16 -2.03
CA PHE A 64 -4.83 -0.07 -2.62
C PHE A 64 -5.48 0.49 -3.89
N GLU A 65 -6.00 -0.35 -4.77
CA GLU A 65 -6.77 0.09 -5.95
C GLU A 65 -8.07 0.80 -5.54
N HIS A 66 -8.72 0.36 -4.47
CA HIS A 66 -9.87 1.08 -3.92
C HIS A 66 -9.49 2.47 -3.40
N LEU A 67 -8.36 2.61 -2.69
CA LEU A 67 -7.86 3.92 -2.26
C LEU A 67 -7.53 4.84 -3.45
N LYS A 68 -6.94 4.29 -4.52
CA LYS A 68 -6.71 5.06 -5.75
C LYS A 68 -7.98 5.51 -6.45
N THR A 69 -9.04 4.73 -6.40
CA THR A 69 -10.29 5.07 -7.10
C THR A 69 -11.16 6.02 -6.28
N VAL A 70 -11.15 5.90 -4.95
CA VAL A 70 -12.05 6.67 -4.08
C VAL A 70 -11.36 7.85 -3.40
N VAL A 71 -10.16 7.65 -2.86
CA VAL A 71 -9.47 8.66 -2.03
C VAL A 71 -8.64 9.60 -2.89
N LEU A 72 -7.90 9.07 -3.86
CA LEU A 72 -6.98 9.88 -4.69
C LEU A 72 -7.68 11.01 -5.46
N PRO A 73 -8.84 10.83 -6.14
CA PRO A 73 -9.47 11.93 -6.86
C PRO A 73 -9.90 13.07 -5.92
N LYS A 74 -10.41 12.72 -4.73
CA LYS A 74 -10.77 13.70 -3.72
C LYS A 74 -9.54 14.45 -3.20
N ALA A 75 -8.46 13.74 -2.85
CA ALA A 75 -7.23 14.35 -2.38
C ALA A 75 -6.61 15.29 -3.42
N LEU A 76 -6.62 14.90 -4.71
CA LEU A 76 -6.15 15.75 -5.82
C LEU A 76 -7.02 16.99 -5.99
N ASN A 77 -8.35 16.85 -5.86
CA ASN A 77 -9.26 17.99 -5.90
C ASN A 77 -8.99 18.94 -4.74
N ASP A 78 -8.95 18.44 -3.51
CA ASP A 78 -8.72 19.26 -2.30
C ASP A 78 -7.36 19.97 -2.37
N TRP A 79 -6.32 19.28 -2.88
CA TRP A 79 -5.02 19.89 -3.16
C TRP A 79 -5.10 21.00 -4.20
N SER A 80 -5.82 20.79 -5.30
CA SER A 80 -5.98 21.79 -6.37
C SER A 80 -6.70 23.06 -5.91
N GLN A 81 -7.56 22.94 -4.91
CA GLN A 81 -8.32 24.06 -4.34
C GLN A 81 -7.55 24.78 -3.22
N LEU A 82 -6.45 24.20 -2.74
CA LEU A 82 -5.67 24.76 -1.64
C LEU A 82 -4.85 25.96 -2.13
N ARG A 83 -5.05 27.12 -1.51
CA ARG A 83 -4.27 28.34 -1.82
C ARG A 83 -3.66 28.90 -0.56
N PHE A 84 -2.37 29.22 -0.63
CA PHE A 84 -1.64 29.77 0.52
C PHE A 84 -2.28 31.06 1.08
N GLN A 85 -2.82 31.92 0.20
CA GLN A 85 -3.47 33.18 0.58
C GLN A 85 -4.73 33.01 1.44
N ASP A 86 -5.34 31.83 1.47
CA ASP A 86 -6.55 31.57 2.26
C ASP A 86 -6.23 31.29 3.75
N PHE A 87 -4.94 31.27 4.13
CA PHE A 87 -4.45 30.97 5.48
C PHE A 87 -3.67 32.15 6.08
N LYS A 88 -3.76 32.32 7.41
CA LYS A 88 -3.05 33.43 8.09
C LYS A 88 -1.60 33.11 8.36
N THR A 89 -1.25 31.83 8.49
CA THR A 89 0.11 31.39 8.79
C THR A 89 0.51 30.18 7.94
N VAL A 90 1.81 30.01 7.75
CA VAL A 90 2.40 28.81 7.13
C VAL A 90 2.01 27.54 7.90
N SER A 91 1.90 27.63 9.22
CA SER A 91 1.52 26.49 10.07
C SER A 91 0.11 25.98 9.77
N GLU A 92 -0.86 26.89 9.61
CA GLU A 92 -2.25 26.55 9.28
C GLU A 92 -2.38 25.91 7.89
N TYR A 93 -1.68 26.48 6.90
CA TYR A 93 -1.60 25.93 5.56
C TYR A 93 -1.03 24.51 5.60
N ASN A 94 0.13 24.32 6.24
CA ASN A 94 0.77 23.01 6.35
C ASN A 94 -0.12 22.01 7.09
N SER A 95 -0.77 22.42 8.18
CA SER A 95 -1.70 21.54 8.91
C SER A 95 -2.84 21.06 8.01
N THR A 96 -3.38 21.92 7.16
CA THR A 96 -4.46 21.56 6.22
C THR A 96 -3.94 20.67 5.09
N LEU A 97 -2.74 20.97 4.58
CA LEU A 97 -2.03 20.15 3.61
C LEU A 97 -1.87 18.71 4.11
N PHE A 98 -1.38 18.54 5.35
CA PHE A 98 -1.19 17.23 5.96
C PHE A 98 -2.50 16.46 6.07
N LYS A 99 -3.61 17.11 6.40
CA LYS A 99 -4.93 16.46 6.49
C LYS A 99 -5.47 15.94 5.15
N ILE A 100 -4.99 16.46 4.02
CA ILE A 100 -5.40 15.98 2.68
C ILE A 100 -4.68 14.66 2.34
N VAL A 101 -3.46 14.48 2.84
CA VAL A 101 -2.58 13.34 2.51
C VAL A 101 -2.47 12.28 3.63
N SER A 102 -3.12 12.51 4.77
CA SER A 102 -3.10 11.62 5.95
C SER A 102 -4.36 10.76 6.06
#